data_AF-A0A0G0RRT3-F1
#
_entry.id   AF-A0A0G0RRT3-F1
#
_cell.length_a   1.000
_cell.length_b   1.000
_cell.length_c   1.000
_cell.angle_alpha   90.00
_cell.angle_beta   90.00
_cell.angle_gamma   90.00
#
_symmetry.space_group_name_H-M   'P 1'
#
loop_
_entity.id
_entity.type
_entity.pdbx_description
1 polymer ?
#
loop_
_entity_poly.entity_id
_entity_poly.type
_entity_poly.pdbx_seq_one_letter_code
_entity_poly.pdbx_strand_id
1 'polypeptide(L)'
;MKTNNMKTKLVLYLAIGALVLLPSVALVLNDAYGYGGGGGGAILPPTIPVTSPVPPTAPPVVPPTTPTDALTQMTSEAGGVVAGIYTNPDSAKETAFQTAIVNKIVPSGTTTATISIITKFVTYGTSTTTTLGAGERGGVVNSFKTAYGKLPATTNDWNDVIKIANGRWPSQTSVASEAAAKVAFKKIYKRDASMANANDNAAVTVMAYGLRPTARNLNSERAGIRSFKAIYGFNPTTAANWDIVRAIAYSGAKR
;
A
#
# COMPACT_ATOMS: atom_id res chain seq x y z
N MET A 1 70.38 56.07 -24.18
CA MET A 1 70.49 56.17 -25.65
C MET A 1 69.69 55.00 -26.25
N LYS A 2 68.69 55.31 -27.10
CA LYS A 2 67.78 54.42 -27.90
C LYS A 2 66.79 53.51 -27.12
N THR A 3 65.53 53.87 -26.87
CA THR A 3 64.29 53.94 -27.72
C THR A 3 63.68 52.61 -28.24
N ASN A 4 62.50 52.30 -27.68
CA ASN A 4 61.21 51.92 -28.29
C ASN A 4 61.10 50.69 -29.22
N ASN A 5 60.17 49.75 -28.96
CA ASN A 5 58.76 49.90 -29.37
C ASN A 5 57.83 48.72 -28.99
N MET A 6 56.62 49.10 -28.60
CA MET A 6 55.34 48.37 -28.47
C MET A 6 55.11 47.18 -29.41
N LYS A 7 54.42 46.14 -28.89
CA LYS A 7 53.16 45.63 -29.48
C LYS A 7 52.31 44.86 -28.45
N THR A 8 51.22 45.53 -28.08
CA THR A 8 49.98 45.07 -27.45
C THR A 8 49.42 43.78 -28.06
N LYS A 9 49.04 42.80 -27.24
CA LYS A 9 47.76 42.07 -27.36
C LYS A 9 47.30 41.55 -25.99
N LEU A 10 46.35 42.30 -25.43
CA LEU A 10 45.45 41.93 -24.35
C LEU A 10 44.42 40.94 -24.92
N VAL A 11 44.31 39.73 -24.37
CA VAL A 11 43.14 38.86 -24.56
C VAL A 11 42.65 38.47 -23.18
N LEU A 12 41.55 39.11 -22.82
CA LEU A 12 40.71 38.87 -21.66
C LEU A 12 39.90 37.59 -21.92
N TYR A 13 40.04 36.57 -21.07
CA TYR A 13 39.04 35.51 -20.96
C TYR A 13 38.52 35.47 -19.52
N LEU A 14 37.34 36.09 -19.34
CA LEU A 14 36.40 35.71 -18.29
C LEU A 14 35.98 34.26 -18.55
N ALA A 15 36.33 33.37 -17.63
CA ALA A 15 35.66 32.08 -17.50
C ALA A 15 34.96 32.06 -16.14
N ILE A 16 33.70 32.53 -16.15
CA ILE A 16 32.71 32.26 -15.11
C ILE A 16 32.40 30.77 -15.22
N GLY A 17 33.12 29.95 -14.45
CA GLY A 17 32.80 28.54 -14.26
C GLY A 17 31.65 28.42 -13.28
N ALA A 18 30.42 28.44 -13.80
CA ALA A 18 29.24 28.07 -13.03
C ALA A 18 29.41 26.64 -12.51
N LEU A 19 29.64 26.52 -11.20
CA LEU A 19 29.55 25.25 -10.47
C LEU A 19 28.06 24.87 -10.44
N VAL A 20 27.61 24.20 -11.51
CA VAL A 20 26.31 23.54 -11.54
C VAL A 20 26.40 22.37 -10.56
N LEU A 21 25.88 22.60 -9.35
CA LEU A 21 25.47 21.54 -8.43
C LEU A 21 24.43 20.68 -9.15
N LEU A 22 24.90 19.61 -9.79
CA LEU A 22 24.03 18.56 -10.27
C LEU A 22 23.32 17.97 -9.04
N PRO A 23 21.98 17.90 -9.02
CA PRO A 23 21.30 17.13 -8.01
C PRO A 23 21.75 15.69 -8.14
N SER A 24 22.25 15.13 -7.04
CA SER A 24 22.55 13.73 -6.88
C SER A 24 21.38 12.92 -7.44
N VAL A 25 21.61 12.26 -8.58
CA VAL A 25 20.69 11.27 -9.13
C VAL A 25 20.68 10.14 -8.11
N ALA A 26 19.70 10.16 -7.21
CA ALA A 26 19.35 9.00 -6.42
C ALA A 26 18.98 7.92 -7.42
N LEU A 27 19.86 6.92 -7.54
CA LEU A 27 19.62 5.69 -8.27
C LEU A 27 18.40 5.02 -7.61
N VAL A 28 17.21 5.28 -8.13
CA VAL A 28 16.01 4.54 -7.76
C VAL A 28 16.21 3.15 -8.34
N LEU A 29 16.72 2.25 -7.50
CA LEU A 29 16.69 0.82 -7.76
C LEU A 29 15.21 0.47 -8.00
N ASN A 30 14.92 0.20 -9.26
CA ASN A 30 13.66 -0.33 -9.73
C ASN A 30 13.49 -1.72 -9.07
N ASP A 31 12.79 -1.78 -7.95
CA ASP A 31 12.29 -3.04 -7.39
C ASP A 31 11.28 -3.62 -8.39
N ALA A 32 11.83 -4.41 -9.32
CA ALA A 32 11.17 -5.03 -10.46
C ALA A 32 10.22 -6.18 -10.10
N TYR A 33 9.49 -6.04 -8.99
CA TYR A 33 8.22 -6.73 -8.75
C TYR A 33 7.12 -5.68 -8.72
N GLY A 34 6.90 -5.08 -9.89
CA GLY A 34 5.95 -4.01 -10.09
C GLY A 34 4.56 -4.42 -9.61
N TYR A 35 4.05 -3.70 -8.62
CA TYR A 35 2.62 -3.41 -8.60
C TYR A 35 2.32 -2.63 -9.88
N GLY A 36 1.94 -3.36 -10.93
CA GLY A 36 1.30 -2.77 -12.09
C GLY A 36 0.06 -2.04 -11.59
N GLY A 37 0.16 -0.72 -11.48
CA GLY A 37 -0.94 0.15 -11.10
C GLY A 37 -1.99 0.16 -12.21
N GLY A 38 -2.77 -0.91 -12.31
CA GLY A 38 -3.97 -0.98 -13.10
C GLY A 38 -5.08 -0.24 -12.37
N GLY A 39 -5.24 1.05 -12.68
CA GLY A 39 -6.51 1.73 -12.48
C GLY A 39 -7.53 1.10 -13.43
N GLY A 40 -8.28 0.12 -12.94
CA GLY A 40 -9.29 -0.60 -13.71
C GLY A 40 -10.52 -0.77 -12.84
N GLY A 41 -11.63 -0.16 -13.28
CA GLY A 41 -12.91 -0.13 -12.59
C GLY A 41 -13.34 -1.50 -12.08
N ALA A 42 -13.94 -1.50 -10.90
CA ALA A 42 -14.59 -2.66 -10.34
C ALA A 42 -15.67 -3.14 -11.33
N ILE A 43 -15.46 -4.29 -11.94
CA ILE A 43 -16.56 -5.09 -12.47
C ILE A 43 -17.30 -5.60 -11.25
N LEU A 44 -18.42 -4.94 -10.94
CA LEU A 44 -19.35 -5.38 -9.90
C LEU A 44 -19.83 -6.79 -10.27
N PRO A 45 -19.85 -7.76 -9.34
CA PRO A 45 -20.55 -9.02 -9.57
C PRO A 45 -22.05 -8.75 -9.76
N PRO A 46 -22.78 -9.64 -10.45
CA PRO A 46 -24.20 -9.46 -10.76
C PRO A 46 -25.02 -9.16 -9.49
N THR A 47 -25.86 -8.13 -9.59
CA THR A 47 -26.78 -7.70 -8.54
C THR A 47 -27.81 -8.79 -8.26
N ILE A 48 -27.68 -9.47 -7.12
CA ILE A 48 -28.74 -10.30 -6.56
C ILE A 48 -29.71 -9.34 -5.85
N PRO A 49 -31.04 -9.42 -6.08
CA PRO A 49 -32.01 -8.63 -5.35
C PRO A 49 -31.97 -9.02 -3.86
N VAL A 50 -31.50 -8.10 -3.02
CA VAL A 50 -31.52 -8.24 -1.56
C VAL A 50 -32.79 -7.58 -1.06
N THR A 51 -33.71 -8.36 -0.49
CA THR A 51 -34.77 -7.83 0.37
C THR A 51 -34.14 -7.35 1.68
N SER A 52 -34.23 -6.05 1.95
CA SER A 52 -33.63 -5.39 3.12
C SER A 52 -34.12 -5.98 4.45
N PRO A 53 -33.25 -6.56 5.30
CA PRO A 53 -33.58 -6.73 6.71
C PRO A 53 -33.40 -5.41 7.47
N VAL A 54 -34.22 -5.23 8.52
CA VAL A 54 -34.24 -4.06 9.41
C VAL A 54 -32.84 -3.81 10.01
N PRO A 55 -32.34 -2.55 10.01
CA PRO A 55 -31.01 -2.24 10.55
C PRO A 55 -30.94 -2.49 12.07
N PRO A 56 -29.89 -3.14 12.59
CA PRO A 56 -29.58 -3.06 14.01
C PRO A 56 -29.19 -1.61 14.35
N THR A 57 -29.66 -1.15 15.52
CA THR A 57 -29.43 0.19 16.07
C THR A 57 -27.96 0.59 15.94
N ALA A 58 -27.70 1.73 15.29
CA ALA A 58 -26.35 2.22 15.05
C ALA A 58 -25.56 2.33 16.37
N PRO A 59 -24.30 1.84 16.41
CA PRO A 59 -23.41 2.11 17.53
C PRO A 59 -23.24 3.63 17.71
N PRO A 60 -22.95 4.11 18.94
CA PRO A 60 -22.75 5.53 19.20
C PRO A 60 -21.72 6.12 18.24
N VAL A 61 -22.08 7.23 17.61
CA VAL A 61 -21.20 8.00 16.73
C VAL A 61 -20.06 8.54 17.59
N VAL A 62 -18.92 7.83 17.62
CA VAL A 62 -17.68 8.37 18.15
C VAL A 62 -17.30 9.55 17.26
N PRO A 63 -17.05 10.75 17.81
CA PRO A 63 -16.65 11.90 17.00
C PRO A 63 -15.43 11.54 16.14
N PRO A 64 -15.38 11.99 14.87
CA PRO A 64 -14.26 11.70 14.01
C PRO A 64 -12.96 12.20 14.66
N THR A 65 -12.05 11.26 14.93
CA THR A 65 -10.68 11.59 15.35
C THR A 65 -9.99 12.36 14.24
N THR A 66 -9.16 13.32 14.63
CA THR A 66 -8.57 14.26 13.66
C THR A 66 -7.41 13.58 12.91
N PRO A 67 -7.06 14.04 11.68
CA PRO A 67 -5.86 13.64 10.96
C PRO A 67 -4.57 13.65 11.82
N THR A 68 -4.50 14.52 12.83
CA THR A 68 -3.39 14.62 13.78
C THR A 68 -3.28 13.39 14.68
N ASP A 69 -4.40 12.80 15.09
CA ASP A 69 -4.44 11.64 15.98
C ASP A 69 -3.92 10.38 15.26
N ALA A 70 -4.24 10.23 13.97
CA ALA A 70 -3.73 9.16 13.11
C ALA A 70 -2.20 9.23 12.93
N LEU A 71 -1.66 10.43 12.70
CA LEU A 71 -0.21 10.63 12.58
C LEU A 71 0.49 10.39 13.92
N THR A 72 -0.12 10.83 15.02
CA THR A 72 0.39 10.59 16.38
C THR A 72 0.45 9.10 16.69
N GLN A 73 -0.54 8.33 16.25
CA GLN A 73 -0.55 6.89 16.44
C GLN A 73 0.46 6.13 15.56
N MET A 74 0.58 6.50 14.29
CA MET A 74 1.66 5.98 13.44
C MET A 74 3.04 6.25 14.06
N THR A 75 3.15 7.30 14.88
CA THR A 75 4.35 7.66 15.63
C THR A 75 4.48 6.90 16.95
N SER A 76 3.37 6.60 17.65
CA SER A 76 3.38 5.91 18.95
C SER A 76 3.64 4.40 18.83
N GLU A 77 3.11 3.73 17.79
CA GLU A 77 3.43 2.32 17.51
C GLU A 77 4.88 2.13 17.01
N ALA A 78 5.57 3.23 16.71
CA ALA A 78 6.84 3.20 16.02
C ALA A 78 8.10 3.25 16.90
N GLY A 79 7.97 3.24 18.22
CA GLY A 79 9.14 3.17 19.12
C GLY A 79 10.24 4.18 18.77
N GLY A 80 9.88 5.44 18.52
CA GLY A 80 10.82 6.56 18.29
C GLY A 80 11.42 6.67 16.88
N VAL A 81 11.58 5.57 16.13
CA VAL A 81 12.27 5.60 14.82
C VAL A 81 11.49 6.38 13.76
N VAL A 82 10.16 6.37 13.81
CA VAL A 82 9.31 7.07 12.83
C VAL A 82 9.04 8.52 13.22
N ALA A 83 9.11 8.84 14.52
CA ALA A 83 9.15 10.24 14.97
C ALA A 83 10.33 10.96 14.32
N GLY A 84 11.50 10.30 14.24
CA GLY A 84 12.71 10.82 13.59
C GLY A 84 12.68 10.88 12.05
N ILE A 85 11.83 10.09 11.39
CA ILE A 85 11.67 10.12 9.93
C ILE A 85 10.65 11.20 9.52
N TYR A 86 9.58 11.40 10.31
CA TYR A 86 8.64 12.50 10.09
C TYR A 86 9.20 13.88 10.46
N THR A 87 10.31 13.94 11.21
CA THR A 87 10.99 15.21 11.53
C THR A 87 11.95 15.68 10.43
N ASN A 88 12.29 14.83 9.44
CA ASN A 88 13.06 15.23 8.27
C ASN A 88 12.42 14.70 6.97
N PRO A 89 11.25 15.26 6.58
CA PRO A 89 10.51 14.79 5.41
C PRO A 89 11.29 15.01 4.11
N ASP A 90 11.34 13.97 3.28
CA ASP A 90 11.86 14.02 1.91
C ASP A 90 10.70 14.32 0.95
N SER A 91 10.48 15.61 0.69
CA SER A 91 9.37 16.07 -0.16
C SER A 91 9.44 15.51 -1.59
N ALA A 92 10.64 15.19 -2.09
CA ALA A 92 10.80 14.59 -3.41
C ALA A 92 10.28 13.15 -3.43
N LYS A 93 10.63 12.34 -2.40
CA LYS A 93 10.09 10.98 -2.26
C LYS A 93 8.58 10.97 -2.03
N GLU A 94 8.08 11.87 -1.18
CA GLU A 94 6.64 12.00 -0.94
C GLU A 94 5.89 12.32 -2.24
N THR A 95 6.38 13.29 -3.02
CA THR A 95 5.79 13.64 -4.32
C THR A 95 5.84 12.46 -5.31
N ALA A 96 6.97 11.75 -5.35
CA ALA A 96 7.16 10.60 -6.23
C ALA A 96 6.17 9.47 -5.90
N PHE A 97 6.08 9.07 -4.63
CA PHE A 97 5.18 7.99 -4.22
C PHE A 97 3.71 8.41 -4.19
N GLN A 98 3.41 9.68 -3.91
CA GLN A 98 2.06 10.18 -4.06
C GLN A 98 1.58 10.02 -5.51
N THR A 99 2.39 10.44 -6.47
CA THR A 99 2.08 10.35 -7.90
C THR A 99 2.02 8.91 -8.39
N ALA A 100 3.03 8.11 -8.06
CA ALA A 100 3.17 6.75 -8.59
C ALA A 100 2.20 5.75 -7.96
N ILE A 101 1.80 5.96 -6.69
CA ILE A 101 1.09 4.97 -5.87
C ILE A 101 -0.21 5.57 -5.30
N VAL A 102 -0.11 6.60 -4.45
CA VAL A 102 -1.26 7.07 -3.65
C VAL A 102 -2.41 7.56 -4.52
N ASN A 103 -2.12 8.35 -5.56
CA ASN A 103 -3.12 8.90 -6.47
C ASN A 103 -3.90 7.83 -7.24
N LYS A 104 -3.38 6.59 -7.33
CA LYS A 104 -4.09 5.45 -7.95
C LYS A 104 -5.03 4.73 -6.98
N ILE A 105 -4.89 5.00 -5.69
CA ILE A 105 -5.62 4.35 -4.61
C ILE A 105 -6.71 5.26 -4.05
N VAL A 106 -6.42 6.55 -3.89
CA VAL A 106 -7.38 7.51 -3.34
C VAL A 106 -8.41 7.93 -4.39
N PRO A 107 -9.71 7.97 -4.06
CA PRO A 107 -10.72 8.52 -4.97
C PRO A 107 -10.50 10.00 -5.27
N SER A 108 -11.01 10.47 -6.41
CA SER A 108 -11.09 11.90 -6.71
C SER A 108 -11.85 12.64 -5.61
N GLY A 109 -11.39 13.84 -5.25
CA GLY A 109 -12.01 14.64 -4.19
C GLY A 109 -11.57 14.28 -2.76
N THR A 110 -10.66 13.33 -2.59
CA THR A 110 -10.03 13.06 -1.27
C THR A 110 -9.29 14.30 -0.77
N THR A 111 -9.45 14.62 0.51
CA THR A 111 -8.82 15.82 1.10
C THR A 111 -7.29 15.73 1.09
N THR A 112 -6.62 16.88 0.97
CA THR A 112 -5.15 16.97 1.03
C THR A 112 -4.59 16.40 2.34
N ALA A 113 -5.30 16.57 3.46
CA ALA A 113 -4.88 16.02 4.75
C ALA A 113 -4.87 14.48 4.73
N THR A 114 -5.93 13.86 4.21
CA THR A 114 -6.00 12.39 4.06
C THR A 114 -4.93 11.87 3.10
N ILE A 115 -4.75 12.54 1.95
CA ILE A 115 -3.70 12.19 0.99
C ILE A 115 -2.32 12.26 1.65
N SER A 116 -2.04 13.32 2.42
CA SER A 116 -0.76 13.51 3.10
C SER A 116 -0.44 12.37 4.08
N ILE A 117 -1.41 11.94 4.89
CA ILE A 117 -1.20 10.83 5.85
C ILE A 117 -0.91 9.53 5.09
N ILE A 118 -1.68 9.23 4.05
CA ILE A 118 -1.45 8.03 3.24
C ILE A 118 -0.09 8.09 2.55
N THR A 119 0.29 9.23 1.96
CA THR A 119 1.60 9.44 1.36
C THR A 119 2.71 9.21 2.38
N LYS A 120 2.56 9.71 3.60
CA LYS A 120 3.52 9.50 4.69
C LYS A 120 3.67 8.02 5.06
N PHE A 121 2.56 7.31 5.26
CA PHE A 121 2.61 5.87 5.51
C PHE A 121 3.23 5.11 4.34
N VAL A 122 2.86 5.41 3.11
CA VAL A 122 3.42 4.76 1.91
C VAL A 122 4.92 5.03 1.78
N THR A 123 5.36 6.26 2.05
CA THR A 123 6.76 6.67 1.90
C THR A 123 7.64 6.06 2.99
N TYR A 124 7.21 6.12 4.25
CA TYR A 124 8.08 5.82 5.39
C TYR A 124 7.63 4.61 6.22
N GLY A 125 6.34 4.29 6.19
CA GLY A 125 5.75 3.24 7.02
C GLY A 125 5.78 3.56 8.51
N THR A 126 5.83 2.50 9.29
CA THR A 126 6.02 2.46 10.74
C THR A 126 7.24 1.59 11.06
N SER A 127 7.71 1.55 12.31
CA SER A 127 8.86 0.70 12.68
C SER A 127 8.69 -0.78 12.33
N THR A 128 7.44 -1.26 12.29
CA THR A 128 7.09 -2.65 11.97
C THR A 128 6.78 -2.89 10.49
N THR A 129 6.54 -1.84 9.70
CA THR A 129 6.13 -1.93 8.29
C THR A 129 7.17 -1.40 7.30
N THR A 130 8.32 -0.95 7.79
CA THR A 130 9.49 -0.57 6.98
C THR A 130 10.11 -1.75 6.22
N THR A 131 9.83 -2.99 6.66
CA THR A 131 10.18 -4.23 5.95
C THR A 131 9.44 -4.40 4.63
N LEU A 132 8.32 -3.69 4.45
CA LEU A 132 7.58 -3.64 3.19
C LEU A 132 8.16 -2.53 2.29
N GLY A 133 8.18 -2.75 0.97
CA GLY A 133 8.43 -1.66 0.03
C GLY A 133 7.25 -0.68 -0.03
N ALA A 134 7.47 0.53 -0.55
CA ALA A 134 6.42 1.55 -0.69
C ALA A 134 5.20 1.04 -1.48
N GLY A 135 5.44 0.25 -2.54
CA GLY A 135 4.37 -0.39 -3.31
C GLY A 135 3.51 -1.35 -2.48
N GLU A 136 4.14 -2.17 -1.62
CA GLU A 136 3.41 -3.06 -0.71
C GLU A 136 2.62 -2.28 0.34
N ARG A 137 3.19 -1.21 0.91
CA ARG A 137 2.47 -0.33 1.84
C ARG A 137 1.27 0.36 1.18
N GLY A 138 1.41 0.82 -0.07
CA GLY A 138 0.28 1.30 -0.87
C GLY A 138 -0.77 0.20 -1.09
N GLY A 139 -0.31 -1.03 -1.38
CA GLY A 139 -1.16 -2.20 -1.48
C GLY A 139 -1.96 -2.47 -0.21
N VAL A 140 -1.38 -2.29 0.98
CA VAL A 140 -2.07 -2.46 2.28
C VAL A 140 -3.22 -1.44 2.40
N VAL A 141 -2.95 -0.16 2.12
CA VAL A 141 -4.01 0.88 2.17
C VAL A 141 -5.13 0.56 1.17
N ASN A 142 -4.79 0.05 -0.02
CA ASN A 142 -5.79 -0.34 -1.00
C ASN A 142 -6.58 -1.59 -0.57
N SER A 143 -5.94 -2.57 0.08
CA SER A 143 -6.64 -3.74 0.65
C SER A 143 -7.59 -3.30 1.76
N PHE A 144 -7.18 -2.39 2.67
CA PHE A 144 -8.08 -1.79 3.67
C PHE A 144 -9.28 -1.11 2.99
N LYS A 145 -9.03 -0.22 2.01
CA LYS A 145 -10.09 0.48 1.29
C LYS A 145 -11.06 -0.47 0.60
N THR A 146 -10.55 -1.53 -0.01
CA THR A 146 -11.37 -2.55 -0.69
C THR A 146 -12.20 -3.33 0.33
N ALA A 147 -11.61 -3.66 1.49
CA ALA A 147 -12.26 -4.46 2.51
C ALA A 147 -13.39 -3.71 3.24
N TYR A 148 -13.18 -2.42 3.53
CA TYR A 148 -14.09 -1.62 4.36
C TYR A 148 -14.87 -0.55 3.59
N GLY A 149 -14.61 -0.38 2.29
CA GLY A 149 -15.29 0.62 1.46
C GLY A 149 -14.93 2.08 1.79
N LYS A 150 -13.90 2.31 2.61
CA LYS A 150 -13.45 3.65 3.07
C LYS A 150 -11.93 3.73 3.16
N LEU A 151 -11.37 4.93 3.00
CA LEU A 151 -9.97 5.18 3.34
C LEU A 151 -9.79 5.17 4.87
N PRO A 152 -8.58 4.83 5.39
CA PRO A 152 -8.33 4.89 6.81
C PRO A 152 -8.38 6.35 7.29
N ALA A 153 -9.25 6.62 8.27
CA ALA A 153 -9.46 7.96 8.80
C ALA A 153 -9.26 8.03 10.31
N THR A 154 -9.68 6.98 11.01
CA THR A 154 -9.62 6.93 12.47
C THR A 154 -8.39 6.18 12.98
N THR A 155 -8.11 6.35 14.27
CA THR A 155 -7.11 5.57 15.00
C THR A 155 -7.29 4.05 14.84
N ASN A 156 -8.53 3.56 14.88
CA ASN A 156 -8.82 2.14 14.69
C ASN A 156 -8.55 1.67 13.25
N ASP A 157 -8.80 2.53 12.27
CA ASP A 157 -8.51 2.20 10.86
C ASP A 157 -7.01 2.07 10.62
N TRP A 158 -6.21 2.97 11.19
CA TRP A 158 -4.76 2.92 11.07
C TRP A 158 -4.14 1.75 11.84
N ASN A 159 -4.68 1.39 13.00
CA ASN A 159 -4.32 0.13 13.67
C ASN A 159 -4.53 -1.08 12.78
N ASP A 160 -5.67 -1.13 12.08
CA ASP A 160 -5.98 -2.25 11.20
C ASP A 160 -5.10 -2.26 9.95
N VAL A 161 -4.79 -1.08 9.37
CA VAL A 161 -3.78 -0.96 8.30
C VAL A 161 -2.43 -1.53 8.75
N ILE A 162 -1.96 -1.19 9.95
CA ILE A 162 -0.68 -1.67 10.47
C ILE A 162 -0.75 -3.18 10.77
N LYS A 163 -1.86 -3.68 11.30
CA LYS A 163 -2.07 -5.12 11.50
C LYS A 163 -2.04 -5.88 10.19
N ILE A 164 -2.77 -5.42 9.17
CA ILE A 164 -2.78 -6.01 7.83
C ILE A 164 -1.36 -6.04 7.24
N ALA A 165 -0.61 -4.95 7.36
CA ALA A 165 0.79 -4.85 6.92
C ALA A 165 1.73 -5.84 7.63
N ASN A 166 1.41 -6.21 8.88
CA ASN A 166 2.20 -7.16 9.68
C ASN A 166 1.66 -8.60 9.62
N GLY A 167 0.63 -8.87 8.81
CA GLY A 167 0.00 -10.19 8.72
C GLY A 167 -0.84 -10.56 9.93
N ARG A 168 -1.20 -9.57 10.76
CA ARG A 168 -2.07 -9.73 11.92
C ARG A 168 -3.51 -9.48 11.52
N TRP A 169 -4.42 -10.13 12.23
CA TRP A 169 -5.84 -9.98 11.98
C TRP A 169 -6.29 -8.56 12.36
N PRO A 170 -7.06 -7.87 11.49
CA PRO A 170 -7.65 -6.59 11.85
C PRO A 170 -8.66 -6.76 13.00
N SER A 171 -8.86 -5.69 13.76
CA SER A 171 -9.89 -5.59 14.80
C SER A 171 -11.29 -5.46 14.19
N GLN A 172 -11.42 -4.76 13.07
CA GLN A 172 -12.68 -4.60 12.37
C GLN A 172 -12.94 -5.76 11.41
N THR A 173 -14.20 -6.20 11.33
CA THR A 173 -14.64 -7.19 10.34
C THR A 173 -15.48 -6.54 9.24
N SER A 174 -15.50 -7.17 8.07
CA SER A 174 -16.34 -6.78 6.95
C SER A 174 -17.05 -8.00 6.38
N VAL A 175 -18.35 -8.11 6.68
CA VAL A 175 -19.19 -9.24 6.24
C VAL A 175 -19.18 -9.38 4.71
N ALA A 176 -19.23 -8.26 3.99
CA ALA A 176 -19.19 -8.25 2.52
C ALA A 176 -17.87 -8.81 1.99
N SER A 177 -16.74 -8.41 2.58
CA SER A 177 -15.42 -8.85 2.16
C SER A 177 -15.15 -10.31 2.51
N GLU A 178 -15.60 -10.77 3.68
CA GLU A 178 -15.52 -12.18 4.05
C GLU A 178 -16.41 -13.06 3.17
N ALA A 179 -17.61 -12.58 2.78
CA ALA A 179 -18.47 -13.29 1.85
C ALA A 179 -17.81 -13.42 0.46
N ALA A 180 -17.24 -12.33 -0.06
CA ALA A 180 -16.50 -12.35 -1.32
C ALA A 180 -15.27 -13.29 -1.25
N ALA A 181 -14.55 -13.26 -0.13
CA ALA A 181 -13.41 -14.15 0.12
C ALA A 181 -13.83 -15.63 0.18
N LYS A 182 -14.99 -15.96 0.77
CA LYS A 182 -15.53 -17.33 0.77
C LYS A 182 -15.90 -17.82 -0.64
N VAL A 183 -16.41 -16.93 -1.50
CA VAL A 183 -16.64 -17.26 -2.93
C VAL A 183 -15.32 -17.57 -3.63
N ALA A 184 -14.29 -16.74 -3.43
CA ALA A 184 -12.96 -16.98 -3.96
C ALA A 184 -12.34 -18.28 -3.41
N PHE A 185 -12.49 -18.53 -2.10
CA PHE A 185 -12.07 -19.77 -1.45
C PHE A 185 -12.68 -20.99 -2.13
N LYS A 186 -14.00 -21.01 -2.31
CA LYS A 186 -14.69 -22.13 -2.96
C LYS A 186 -14.22 -22.34 -4.40
N LYS A 187 -13.94 -21.26 -5.14
CA LYS A 187 -13.39 -21.36 -6.49
C LYS A 187 -12.00 -22.01 -6.51
N ILE A 188 -11.14 -21.68 -5.55
CA ILE A 188 -9.75 -22.17 -5.45
C ILE A 188 -9.70 -23.60 -4.92
N TYR A 189 -10.34 -23.86 -3.78
CA TYR A 189 -10.23 -25.11 -3.02
C TYR A 189 -11.38 -26.09 -3.29
N LYS A 190 -12.36 -25.73 -4.13
CA LYS A 190 -13.47 -26.60 -4.58
C LYS A 190 -14.37 -27.14 -3.47
N ARG A 191 -14.37 -26.47 -2.31
CA ARG A 191 -15.20 -26.77 -1.15
C ARG A 191 -15.51 -25.48 -0.39
N ASP A 192 -16.54 -25.52 0.46
CA ASP A 192 -16.84 -24.40 1.36
C ASP A 192 -15.77 -24.29 2.46
N ALA A 193 -15.50 -23.05 2.89
CA ALA A 193 -14.50 -22.77 3.93
C ALA A 193 -15.08 -23.12 5.32
N SER A 194 -14.29 -23.84 6.13
CA SER A 194 -14.60 -24.03 7.54
C SER A 194 -13.83 -23.01 8.39
N MET A 195 -14.51 -22.01 8.96
CA MET A 195 -13.84 -20.99 9.79
C MET A 195 -13.26 -21.55 11.11
N ALA A 196 -13.66 -22.78 11.49
CA ALA A 196 -13.06 -23.52 12.59
C ALA A 196 -11.72 -24.18 12.21
N ASN A 197 -11.45 -24.38 10.91
CA ASN A 197 -10.14 -24.81 10.43
C ASN A 197 -9.22 -23.59 10.31
N ALA A 198 -8.07 -23.64 10.99
CA ALA A 198 -7.14 -22.52 11.03
C ALA A 198 -6.63 -22.09 9.64
N ASN A 199 -6.39 -23.05 8.74
CA ASN A 199 -5.86 -22.76 7.41
C ASN A 199 -6.93 -22.17 6.49
N ASP A 200 -8.17 -22.66 6.55
CA ASP A 200 -9.29 -22.09 5.83
C ASP A 200 -9.59 -20.67 6.30
N ASN A 201 -9.61 -20.48 7.62
CA ASN A 201 -9.80 -19.17 8.22
C ASN A 201 -8.68 -18.21 7.80
N ALA A 202 -7.42 -18.65 7.83
CA ALA A 202 -6.30 -17.88 7.30
C ALA A 202 -6.49 -17.52 5.82
N ALA A 203 -6.92 -18.47 4.98
CA ALA A 203 -7.15 -18.22 3.56
C ALA A 203 -8.23 -17.15 3.34
N VAL A 204 -9.38 -17.31 3.98
CA VAL A 204 -10.49 -16.36 3.89
C VAL A 204 -10.07 -14.99 4.39
N THR A 205 -9.42 -14.91 5.54
CA THR A 205 -8.98 -13.65 6.16
C THR A 205 -7.91 -12.94 5.31
N VAL A 206 -6.93 -13.68 4.76
CA VAL A 206 -5.92 -13.10 3.86
C VAL A 206 -6.57 -12.57 2.58
N MET A 207 -7.55 -13.27 2.01
CA MET A 207 -8.28 -12.78 0.83
C MET A 207 -9.17 -11.58 1.13
N ALA A 208 -9.82 -11.57 2.30
CA ALA A 208 -10.77 -10.52 2.68
C ALA A 208 -10.07 -9.19 2.98
N TYR A 209 -8.93 -9.24 3.66
CA TYR A 209 -8.28 -8.04 4.22
C TYR A 209 -6.88 -7.78 3.66
N GLY A 210 -6.31 -8.71 2.89
CA GLY A 210 -4.98 -8.55 2.30
C GLY A 210 -3.84 -8.64 3.30
N LEU A 211 -3.86 -9.60 4.21
CA LEU A 211 -2.77 -9.77 5.18
C LEU A 211 -1.42 -10.03 4.46
N ARG A 212 -0.37 -9.33 4.90
CA ARG A 212 1.00 -9.49 4.36
C ARG A 212 1.80 -10.47 5.22
N PRO A 213 2.51 -11.44 4.65
CA PRO A 213 3.33 -12.36 5.43
C PRO A 213 4.47 -11.60 6.09
N THR A 214 4.74 -11.88 7.37
CA THR A 214 5.86 -11.26 8.09
C THR A 214 7.21 -11.70 7.51
N ALA A 215 7.30 -12.95 7.04
CA ALA A 215 8.47 -13.49 6.33
C ALA A 215 8.09 -13.86 4.90
N ARG A 216 8.59 -13.09 3.93
CA ARG A 216 8.33 -13.35 2.51
C ARG A 216 9.11 -14.55 2.01
N ASN A 217 8.41 -15.45 1.33
CA ASN A 217 8.96 -16.59 0.62
C ASN A 217 8.64 -16.47 -0.87
N LEU A 218 9.62 -16.04 -1.67
CA LEU A 218 9.46 -15.83 -3.11
C LEU A 218 9.12 -17.13 -3.86
N ASN A 219 9.51 -18.30 -3.34
CA ASN A 219 9.15 -19.57 -3.96
C ASN A 219 7.67 -19.89 -3.74
N SER A 220 7.14 -19.64 -2.54
CA SER A 220 5.71 -19.75 -2.25
C SER A 220 4.88 -18.75 -3.06
N GLU A 221 5.32 -17.49 -3.16
CA GLU A 221 4.65 -16.48 -4.00
C GLU A 221 4.64 -16.89 -5.48
N ARG A 222 5.77 -17.37 -6.01
CA ARG A 222 5.85 -17.88 -7.39
C ARG A 222 4.89 -19.05 -7.62
N ALA A 223 4.79 -19.97 -6.66
CA ALA A 223 3.81 -21.06 -6.72
C ALA A 223 2.37 -20.54 -6.67
N GLY A 224 2.09 -19.58 -5.79
CA GLY A 224 0.79 -18.91 -5.68
C GLY A 224 0.36 -18.22 -6.97
N ILE A 225 1.27 -17.51 -7.65
CA ILE A 225 1.01 -16.88 -8.96
C ILE A 225 0.66 -17.93 -10.01
N ARG A 226 1.41 -19.04 -10.08
CA ARG A 226 1.10 -20.14 -11.03
C ARG A 226 -0.28 -20.73 -10.78
N SER A 227 -0.62 -21.00 -9.51
CA SER A 227 -1.94 -21.50 -9.13
C SER A 227 -3.05 -20.50 -9.45
N PHE A 228 -2.85 -19.22 -9.14
CA PHE A 228 -3.80 -18.16 -9.50
C PHE A 228 -4.05 -18.14 -11.01
N LYS A 229 -2.99 -18.12 -11.81
CA LYS A 229 -3.11 -18.11 -13.28
C LYS A 229 -3.82 -19.35 -13.81
N ALA A 230 -3.56 -20.53 -13.25
CA ALA A 230 -4.24 -21.76 -13.62
C ALA A 230 -5.74 -21.75 -13.28
N ILE A 231 -6.14 -21.07 -12.20
CA ILE A 231 -7.55 -21.01 -11.73
C ILE A 231 -8.35 -19.89 -12.40
N TYR A 232 -7.71 -18.74 -12.67
CA TYR A 232 -8.37 -17.52 -13.16
C TYR A 232 -8.08 -17.21 -14.62
N GLY A 233 -7.04 -17.78 -15.23
CA GLY A 233 -6.69 -17.61 -16.64
C GLY A 233 -5.92 -16.32 -16.96
N PHE A 234 -5.58 -15.50 -15.96
CA PHE A 234 -4.85 -14.25 -16.14
C PHE A 234 -3.83 -14.01 -15.01
N ASN A 235 -2.92 -13.04 -15.20
CA ASN A 235 -1.91 -12.66 -14.20
C ASN A 235 -2.52 -11.75 -13.12
N PRO A 236 -2.08 -11.81 -11.85
CA PRO A 236 -2.60 -10.91 -10.82
C PRO A 236 -2.24 -9.45 -11.11
N THR A 237 -3.24 -8.61 -11.33
CA THR A 237 -3.07 -7.18 -11.68
C THR A 237 -3.69 -6.20 -10.68
N THR A 238 -4.51 -6.66 -9.74
CA THR A 238 -5.20 -5.83 -8.74
C THR A 238 -4.78 -6.24 -7.33
N ALA A 239 -4.99 -5.38 -6.33
CA ALA A 239 -4.69 -5.74 -4.94
C ALA A 239 -5.44 -7.00 -4.48
N ALA A 240 -6.74 -7.11 -4.81
CA ALA A 240 -7.53 -8.30 -4.52
C ALA A 240 -6.94 -9.58 -5.18
N ASN A 241 -6.45 -9.48 -6.42
CA ASN A 241 -5.78 -10.61 -7.08
C ASN A 241 -4.51 -11.02 -6.34
N TRP A 242 -3.72 -10.05 -5.90
CA TRP A 242 -2.53 -10.30 -5.09
C TRP A 242 -2.86 -10.85 -3.69
N ASP A 243 -3.96 -10.42 -3.08
CA ASP A 243 -4.46 -10.93 -1.80
C ASP A 243 -4.85 -12.42 -1.94
N ILE A 244 -5.47 -12.81 -3.06
CA ILE A 244 -5.71 -14.22 -3.41
C ILE A 244 -4.40 -15.00 -3.58
N VAL A 245 -3.43 -14.45 -4.31
CA VAL A 245 -2.12 -15.08 -4.48
C VAL A 245 -1.45 -15.35 -3.13
N ARG A 246 -1.51 -14.38 -2.20
CA ARG A 246 -0.98 -14.56 -0.84
C ARG A 246 -1.74 -15.62 -0.06
N ALA A 247 -3.06 -15.65 -0.17
CA ALA A 247 -3.86 -16.68 0.49
C ALA A 247 -3.47 -18.08 -0.02
N ILE A 248 -3.27 -18.26 -1.32
CA ILE A 248 -2.80 -19.53 -1.88
C ILE A 248 -1.40 -19.88 -1.37
N ALA A 249 -0.50 -18.90 -1.31
CA ALA A 249 0.90 -19.11 -0.96
C ALA A 249 1.14 -19.38 0.54
N TYR A 250 0.34 -18.80 1.44
CA TYR A 250 0.67 -18.72 2.86
C TYR A 250 -0.40 -19.27 3.81
N SER A 251 -1.65 -19.51 3.36
CA SER A 251 -2.72 -19.95 4.28
C SER A 251 -2.58 -21.41 4.75
N GLY A 252 -1.87 -22.25 3.99
CA GLY A 252 -1.81 -23.69 4.23
C GLY A 252 -3.11 -24.44 3.89
N ALA A 253 -4.13 -23.76 3.36
CA ALA A 253 -5.37 -24.40 2.94
C ALA A 253 -5.13 -25.32 1.75
N LYS A 254 -5.87 -26.43 1.71
CA LYS A 254 -5.74 -27.46 0.67
C LYS A 254 -7.07 -27.65 -0.06
N ARG A 255 -6.92 -27.88 -1.35
CA ARG A 255 -7.98 -28.21 -2.30
C ARG A 255 -8.43 -29.65 -2.08
#